data_AF-A0A9P4JD30-F1
#
_entry.id   AF-A0A9P4JD30-F1
#
_cell.length_a   1.000
_cell.length_b   1.000
_cell.length_c   1.000
_cell.angle_alpha   90.00
_cell.angle_beta   90.00
_cell.angle_gamma   90.00
#
_symmetry.space_group_name_H-M   'P 1'
#
loop_
_entity.id
_entity.type
_entity.pdbx_description
1 polymer ?
#
loop_
_entity_poly.entity_id
_entity_poly.type
_entity_poly.pdbx_seq_one_letter_code
_entity_poly.pdbx_strand_id
1 'polypeptide(L)'
;MKLSCLLVSSFVYMAACSVHKLSREKGDFCEAPEGVGTCQKTSNCDGIAYPNNYCPNDPVDVQCCVPQKCSAPYSNSLCRHTNQGCSGGFFVKNHCPGDSSIQCCVNSAGGGDDGPSCTNPAENTCAFYSDCLEKKMKCGDEGYPIGYGMKYCKKFTKARPQLSAKGKAWITKTMLCLQRNLIPFATGQQGGTCARLKDFAFGTHPGCYVSSGVCTLPPSDWEVIISTVSIKELFGSLEALKATLETGVNCVDFYQWLIKKGIIKIVDKVEDAAKNIWKKVSDWF
;
A
#
# COMPACT_ATOMS: atom_id res chain seq x y z
N MET A 1 -42.21 79.20 23.99
CA MET A 1 -43.44 79.55 23.26
C MET A 1 -43.12 79.53 21.76
N LYS A 2 -44.00 78.89 20.97
CA LYS A 2 -43.99 78.69 19.51
C LYS A 2 -43.07 77.59 18.93
N LEU A 3 -43.71 76.42 18.90
CA LEU A 3 -43.66 75.37 17.89
C LEU A 3 -43.86 75.94 16.47
N SER A 4 -43.07 75.47 15.50
CA SER A 4 -43.44 75.45 14.08
C SER A 4 -42.90 74.17 13.44
N CYS A 5 -43.81 73.22 13.20
CA CYS A 5 -43.65 72.17 12.19
C CYS A 5 -43.72 72.81 10.80
N LEU A 6 -42.92 72.32 9.85
CA LEU A 6 -43.34 72.14 8.46
C LEU A 6 -42.39 71.16 7.75
N LEU A 7 -43.03 70.31 6.94
CA LEU A 7 -42.57 69.09 6.28
C LEU A 7 -41.56 69.36 5.15
N VAL A 8 -40.56 68.49 4.99
CA VAL A 8 -40.06 68.10 3.65
C VAL A 8 -39.78 66.60 3.61
N SER A 9 -40.35 66.00 2.57
CA SER A 9 -40.40 64.60 2.19
C SER A 9 -39.05 64.06 1.68
N SER A 10 -38.94 62.73 1.66
CA SER A 10 -38.43 61.92 0.53
C SER A 10 -37.18 61.06 0.75
N PHE A 11 -37.43 59.75 0.64
CA PHE A 11 -36.59 58.65 0.18
C PHE A 11 -35.31 58.29 0.95
N VAL A 12 -35.47 57.32 1.86
CA VAL A 12 -34.40 56.38 2.24
C VAL A 12 -34.06 55.55 1.00
N TYR A 13 -32.92 55.83 0.37
CA TYR A 13 -32.29 54.88 -0.54
C TYR A 13 -31.71 53.73 0.29
N MET A 14 -32.44 52.61 0.34
CA MET A 14 -31.84 51.31 0.65
C MET A 14 -30.88 50.98 -0.50
N ALA A 15 -29.59 51.20 -0.29
CA ALA A 15 -28.57 50.63 -1.15
C ALA A 15 -28.68 49.11 -1.05
N ALA A 16 -29.27 48.49 -2.07
CA ALA A 16 -29.23 47.06 -2.25
C ALA A 16 -27.76 46.64 -2.37
N CYS A 17 -27.27 45.84 -1.41
CA CYS A 17 -26.01 45.13 -1.59
C CYS A 17 -26.13 44.30 -2.87
N SER A 18 -25.48 44.75 -3.94
CA SER A 18 -25.29 43.96 -5.14
C SER A 18 -24.53 42.71 -4.74
N VAL A 19 -25.21 41.57 -4.75
CA VAL A 19 -24.58 40.25 -4.77
C VAL A 19 -23.71 40.23 -6.01
N HIS A 20 -22.42 40.50 -5.83
CA HIS A 20 -21.43 40.22 -6.87
C HIS A 20 -21.54 38.72 -7.15
N LYS A 21 -22.07 38.37 -8.33
CA LYS A 21 -21.92 37.04 -8.91
C LYS A 21 -20.43 36.86 -9.20
N LEU A 22 -19.67 36.46 -8.19
CA LEU A 22 -18.38 35.83 -8.39
C LEU A 22 -18.69 34.53 -9.15
N SER A 23 -18.28 34.49 -10.42
CA SER A 23 -18.17 33.24 -11.17
C SER A 23 -17.32 32.29 -10.33
N ARG A 24 -17.94 31.20 -9.86
CA ARG A 24 -17.27 30.13 -9.14
C ARG A 24 -16.24 29.49 -10.08
N GLU A 25 -15.04 29.29 -9.57
CA GLU A 25 -13.90 28.79 -10.33
C GLU A 25 -14.01 27.26 -10.47
N LYS A 26 -13.41 26.67 -11.53
CA LYS A 26 -13.30 25.20 -11.63
C LYS A 26 -12.60 24.67 -10.37
N GLY A 27 -13.20 23.69 -9.68
CA GLY A 27 -12.61 23.08 -8.48
C GLY A 27 -13.39 23.28 -7.18
N ASP A 28 -14.59 23.86 -7.21
CA ASP A 28 -15.46 23.91 -6.04
C ASP A 28 -15.75 22.51 -5.48
N PHE A 29 -15.79 22.40 -4.14
CA PHE A 29 -16.19 21.15 -3.49
C PHE A 29 -17.68 20.88 -3.66
N CYS A 30 -18.01 19.60 -3.80
CA CYS A 30 -19.37 19.09 -3.88
C CYS A 30 -19.49 17.81 -3.04
N GLU A 31 -20.71 17.43 -2.69
CA GLU A 31 -20.99 16.22 -1.91
C GLU A 31 -22.00 15.36 -2.67
N ALA A 32 -21.66 14.11 -2.93
CA ALA A 32 -22.47 13.13 -3.64
C ALA A 32 -22.54 11.82 -2.82
N PRO A 33 -23.37 10.82 -3.20
CA PRO A 33 -23.66 9.67 -2.34
C PRO A 33 -22.42 8.86 -1.93
N GLU A 34 -21.42 8.75 -2.80
CA GLU A 34 -20.16 8.03 -2.55
C GLU A 34 -19.08 8.88 -1.87
N GLY A 35 -19.36 10.17 -1.60
CA GLY A 35 -18.51 11.03 -0.80
C GLY A 35 -18.32 12.44 -1.34
N VAL A 36 -17.28 13.10 -0.82
CA VAL A 36 -16.89 14.45 -1.23
C VAL A 36 -16.12 14.40 -2.54
N GLY A 37 -16.46 15.33 -3.43
CA GLY A 37 -15.86 15.48 -4.74
C GLY A 37 -15.55 16.94 -5.08
N THR A 38 -15.20 17.16 -6.34
CA THR A 38 -14.96 18.48 -6.91
C THR A 38 -15.76 18.69 -8.19
N CYS A 39 -16.34 19.87 -8.37
CA CYS A 39 -17.02 20.30 -9.58
C CYS A 39 -16.01 20.52 -10.71
N GLN A 40 -16.02 19.61 -11.67
CA GLN A 40 -15.15 19.67 -12.84
C GLN A 40 -15.83 19.07 -14.07
N LYS A 41 -15.22 19.28 -15.24
CA LYS A 41 -15.72 18.70 -16.48
C LYS A 41 -15.79 17.18 -16.38
N THR A 42 -16.89 16.57 -16.82
CA THR A 42 -17.06 15.11 -16.83
C THR A 42 -15.92 14.40 -17.58
N SER A 43 -15.38 15.04 -18.63
CA SER A 43 -14.21 14.53 -19.38
C SER A 43 -12.93 14.42 -18.56
N ASN A 44 -12.82 15.17 -17.46
CA ASN A 44 -11.64 15.25 -16.60
C ASN A 44 -11.84 14.50 -15.29
N CYS A 45 -12.97 13.80 -15.11
CA CYS A 45 -13.27 13.15 -13.86
C CYS A 45 -12.54 11.81 -13.74
N ASP A 46 -11.55 11.76 -12.84
CA ASP A 46 -10.83 10.54 -12.46
C ASP A 46 -11.59 9.77 -11.35
N GLY A 47 -12.86 9.47 -11.59
CA GLY A 47 -13.75 8.84 -10.61
C GLY A 47 -15.21 8.78 -11.06
N ILE A 48 -16.13 8.83 -10.10
CA ILE A 48 -17.56 8.78 -10.38
C ILE A 48 -18.08 10.20 -10.54
N ALA A 49 -18.62 10.53 -11.72
CA ALA A 49 -19.24 11.82 -11.97
C ALA A 49 -20.74 11.75 -11.72
N TYR A 50 -21.28 12.59 -10.84
CA TYR A 50 -22.70 12.65 -10.52
C TYR A 50 -23.39 13.74 -11.33
N PRO A 51 -24.31 13.38 -12.24
CA PRO A 51 -25.19 14.36 -12.88
C PRO A 51 -26.22 14.89 -11.88
N ASN A 52 -26.93 15.97 -12.25
CA ASN A 52 -28.06 16.55 -11.51
C ASN A 52 -27.71 17.41 -10.28
N ASN A 53 -27.44 18.69 -10.53
CA ASN A 53 -27.44 19.77 -9.53
C ASN A 53 -26.49 19.64 -8.32
N TYR A 54 -25.56 18.68 -8.34
CA TYR A 54 -24.46 18.59 -7.36
C TYR A 54 -23.44 19.72 -7.52
N CYS A 55 -23.42 20.37 -8.69
CA CYS A 55 -22.67 21.58 -9.00
C CYS A 55 -23.66 22.66 -9.50
N PRO A 56 -24.35 23.35 -8.59
CA PRO A 56 -25.39 24.31 -8.97
C PRO A 56 -24.76 25.56 -9.59
N ASN A 57 -25.42 26.09 -10.63
CA ASN A 57 -24.98 27.24 -11.44
C ASN A 57 -23.79 26.98 -12.37
N ASP A 58 -23.33 25.73 -12.48
CA ASP A 58 -22.33 25.33 -13.45
C ASP A 58 -22.97 24.77 -14.75
N PRO A 59 -22.22 24.78 -15.88
CA PRO A 59 -22.65 24.12 -17.10
C PRO A 59 -22.95 22.63 -16.92
N VAL A 60 -23.81 22.06 -17.78
CA VAL A 60 -24.24 20.66 -17.69
C VAL A 60 -23.11 19.62 -17.83
N ASP A 61 -21.99 20.00 -18.46
CA ASP A 61 -20.79 19.17 -18.59
C ASP A 61 -19.86 19.27 -17.37
N VAL A 62 -20.19 20.12 -16.40
CA VAL A 62 -19.52 20.21 -15.10
C VAL A 62 -20.35 19.46 -14.07
N GLN A 63 -19.77 18.39 -13.55
CA GLN A 63 -20.43 17.46 -12.64
C GLN A 63 -19.58 17.28 -11.38
N CYS A 64 -20.22 16.81 -10.31
CA CYS A 64 -19.49 16.49 -9.10
C CYS A 64 -18.69 15.22 -9.33
N CYS A 65 -17.36 15.33 -9.33
CA CYS A 65 -16.48 14.19 -9.48
C CYS A 65 -16.00 13.71 -8.13
N VAL A 66 -16.42 12.51 -7.73
CA VAL A 66 -15.94 11.82 -6.52
C VAL A 66 -14.80 10.87 -6.92
N PRO A 67 -13.56 11.11 -6.46
CA PRO A 67 -12.43 10.23 -6.80
C PRO A 67 -12.63 8.83 -6.21
N GLN A 68 -12.79 7.83 -7.08
CA GLN A 68 -13.04 6.46 -6.64
C GLN A 68 -12.32 5.47 -7.56
N LYS A 69 -11.36 4.76 -6.98
CA LYS A 69 -10.66 3.65 -7.63
C LYS A 69 -11.41 2.35 -7.44
N CYS A 70 -11.22 1.43 -8.38
CA CYS A 70 -11.77 0.10 -8.22
C CYS A 70 -11.07 -0.67 -7.09
N SER A 71 -11.77 -1.62 -6.51
CA SER A 71 -11.17 -2.61 -5.63
C SER A 71 -10.23 -3.55 -6.41
N ALA A 72 -9.36 -4.27 -5.69
CA ALA A 72 -8.49 -5.27 -6.29
C ALA A 72 -9.30 -6.28 -7.14
N PRO A 73 -8.78 -6.72 -8.30
CA PRO A 73 -7.40 -6.52 -8.77
C PRO A 73 -7.17 -5.22 -9.55
N TYR A 74 -8.20 -4.41 -9.80
CA TYR A 74 -8.14 -3.27 -10.71
C TYR A 74 -7.85 -1.94 -10.01
N SER A 75 -6.98 -1.92 -9.00
CA SER A 75 -6.75 -0.73 -8.15
C SER A 75 -6.17 0.49 -8.88
N ASN A 76 -5.79 0.35 -10.15
CA ASN A 76 -5.37 1.44 -11.03
C ASN A 76 -6.50 1.94 -11.96
N SER A 77 -7.65 1.28 -11.95
CA SER A 77 -8.83 1.60 -12.75
C SER A 77 -9.82 2.41 -11.92
N LEU A 78 -10.77 3.04 -12.60
CA LEU A 78 -11.67 4.02 -12.01
C LEU A 78 -13.12 3.53 -12.04
N CYS A 79 -13.85 3.81 -10.97
CA CYS A 79 -15.28 3.56 -10.90
C CYS A 79 -16.03 4.61 -11.71
N ARG A 80 -16.94 4.19 -12.59
CA ARG A 80 -17.73 5.09 -13.44
C ARG A 80 -19.15 4.58 -13.60
N HIS A 81 -20.10 5.47 -13.89
CA HIS A 81 -21.43 5.03 -14.29
C HIS A 81 -21.38 4.40 -15.70
N THR A 82 -22.09 3.30 -15.91
CA THR A 82 -22.11 2.57 -17.19
C THR A 82 -22.64 3.41 -18.35
N ASN A 83 -23.55 4.36 -18.07
CA ASN A 83 -24.09 5.29 -19.05
C ASN A 83 -23.09 6.39 -19.49
N GLN A 84 -21.99 6.60 -18.77
CA GLN A 84 -20.92 7.55 -19.13
C GLN A 84 -19.91 6.94 -20.12
N GLY A 85 -20.07 5.65 -20.43
CA GLY A 85 -19.14 4.90 -21.25
C GLY A 85 -17.79 4.65 -20.57
N CYS A 86 -17.05 3.67 -21.08
CA CYS A 86 -15.69 3.37 -20.67
C CYS A 86 -14.77 3.56 -21.88
N SER A 87 -14.27 4.79 -22.06
CA SER A 87 -13.50 5.19 -23.24
C SER A 87 -12.22 4.36 -23.38
N GLY A 88 -12.18 3.46 -24.35
CA GLY A 88 -11.03 2.57 -24.58
C GLY A 88 -10.95 1.40 -23.60
N GLY A 89 -12.07 1.02 -22.97
CA GLY A 89 -12.13 -0.01 -21.96
C GLY A 89 -13.44 -0.78 -21.92
N PHE A 90 -13.60 -1.61 -20.89
CA PHE A 90 -14.83 -2.36 -20.60
C PHE A 90 -15.20 -2.24 -19.12
N PHE A 91 -16.45 -2.58 -18.80
CA PHE A 91 -16.94 -2.52 -17.42
C PHE A 91 -16.87 -3.88 -16.73
N VAL A 92 -16.37 -3.89 -15.50
CA VAL A 92 -16.38 -5.06 -14.60
C VAL A 92 -17.21 -4.76 -13.36
N LYS A 93 -18.14 -5.67 -13.06
CA LYS A 93 -19.07 -5.57 -11.92
C LYS A 93 -18.37 -5.86 -10.59
N ASN A 94 -18.99 -5.44 -9.48
CA ASN A 94 -18.60 -5.78 -8.10
C ASN A 94 -17.21 -5.30 -7.65
N HIS A 95 -16.63 -4.33 -8.36
CA HIS A 95 -15.34 -3.72 -8.01
C HIS A 95 -15.45 -2.25 -7.60
N CYS A 96 -16.67 -1.74 -7.45
CA CYS A 96 -16.96 -0.38 -7.05
C CYS A 96 -18.07 -0.35 -6.02
N PRO A 97 -18.05 0.59 -5.06
CA PRO A 97 -19.20 0.85 -4.20
C PRO A 97 -20.34 1.49 -5.02
N GLY A 98 -21.55 1.44 -4.46
CA GLY A 98 -22.74 2.07 -5.05
C GLY A 98 -23.68 1.08 -5.73
N ASP A 99 -24.59 1.61 -6.54
CA ASP A 99 -25.59 0.82 -7.25
C ASP A 99 -25.02 0.08 -8.47
N SER A 100 -25.87 -0.70 -9.14
CA SER A 100 -25.48 -1.54 -10.29
C SER A 100 -25.03 -0.75 -11.54
N SER A 101 -25.30 0.55 -11.58
CA SER A 101 -24.83 1.45 -12.63
C SER A 101 -23.38 1.87 -12.45
N ILE A 102 -22.82 1.79 -11.23
CA ILE A 102 -21.43 2.12 -10.95
C ILE A 102 -20.57 0.85 -11.08
N GLN A 103 -19.71 0.82 -12.09
CA GLN A 103 -18.86 -0.33 -12.39
C GLN A 103 -17.43 0.10 -12.62
N CYS A 104 -16.50 -0.85 -12.48
CA CYS A 104 -15.09 -0.58 -12.71
C CYS A 104 -14.84 -0.44 -14.22
N CYS A 105 -14.47 0.76 -14.67
CA CYS A 105 -14.05 1.00 -16.04
C CYS A 105 -12.56 0.68 -16.17
N VAL A 106 -12.27 -0.45 -16.81
CA VAL A 106 -10.91 -0.92 -17.06
C VAL A 106 -10.54 -0.63 -18.51
N ASN A 107 -9.54 0.22 -18.74
CA ASN A 107 -9.05 0.51 -20.09
C ASN A 107 -8.17 -0.63 -20.59
N SER A 108 -8.30 -1.01 -21.87
CA SER A 108 -7.44 -2.02 -22.50
C SER A 108 -5.98 -1.59 -22.64
N ALA A 109 -5.66 -0.30 -22.42
CA ALA A 109 -4.30 0.21 -22.25
C ALA A 109 -3.76 0.09 -20.80
N GLY A 110 -4.59 -0.39 -19.87
CA GLY A 110 -4.27 -0.71 -18.48
C GLY A 110 -4.84 -2.06 -18.03
N GLY A 111 -5.09 -2.95 -18.99
CA GLY A 111 -5.74 -4.25 -18.78
C GLY A 111 -5.68 -5.08 -20.07
N GLY A 112 -4.53 -5.72 -20.28
CA GLY A 112 -4.27 -6.51 -21.49
C GLY A 112 -2.85 -7.03 -21.61
N ASP A 113 -2.21 -7.38 -20.50
CA ASP A 113 -1.26 -8.50 -20.49
C ASP A 113 -1.70 -9.34 -19.30
N ASP A 114 -2.01 -10.62 -19.51
CA ASP A 114 -2.33 -11.60 -18.45
C ASP A 114 -1.05 -11.93 -17.66
N GLY A 115 -0.37 -10.89 -17.19
CA GLY A 115 0.86 -10.92 -16.45
C GLY A 115 0.80 -9.90 -15.31
N PRO A 116 1.38 -10.21 -14.14
CA PRO A 116 1.46 -9.27 -13.03
C PRO A 116 2.24 -8.01 -13.44
N SER A 117 1.81 -6.86 -12.94
CA SER A 117 2.58 -5.62 -13.10
C SER A 117 3.95 -5.76 -12.44
N CYS A 118 5.01 -5.67 -13.25
CA CYS A 118 6.40 -5.74 -12.79
C CYS A 118 6.88 -4.46 -12.09
N THR A 119 6.10 -3.38 -12.17
CA THR A 119 6.36 -2.08 -11.53
C THR A 119 5.48 -1.83 -10.32
N ASN A 120 4.36 -2.55 -10.18
CA ASN A 120 3.50 -2.48 -9.00
C ASN A 120 2.90 -3.87 -8.68
N PRO A 121 3.63 -4.72 -7.94
CA PRO A 121 3.17 -6.05 -7.57
C PRO A 121 1.81 -6.02 -6.85
N ALA A 122 0.91 -6.91 -7.24
CA ALA A 122 -0.41 -7.04 -6.62
C ALA A 122 -0.33 -7.70 -5.24
N GLU A 123 -1.14 -7.20 -4.31
CA GLU A 123 -1.18 -7.72 -2.93
C GLU A 123 -1.57 -9.21 -2.89
N ASN A 124 -0.97 -9.95 -1.95
CA ASN A 124 -1.27 -11.36 -1.71
C ASN A 124 -1.04 -12.29 -2.91
N THR A 125 -0.28 -11.85 -3.91
CA THR A 125 0.09 -12.65 -5.07
C THR A 125 1.58 -13.02 -5.04
N CYS A 126 1.92 -14.12 -5.71
CA CYS A 126 3.31 -14.56 -5.87
C CYS A 126 3.84 -14.40 -7.31
N ALA A 127 2.96 -13.95 -8.22
CA ALA A 127 3.19 -13.90 -9.65
C ALA A 127 4.42 -13.06 -10.03
N PHE A 128 4.71 -11.99 -9.28
CA PHE A 128 5.91 -11.16 -9.48
C PHE A 128 7.22 -11.97 -9.59
N TYR A 129 7.36 -13.04 -8.82
CA TYR A 129 8.59 -13.83 -8.83
C TYR A 129 8.79 -14.58 -10.15
N SER A 130 7.78 -15.26 -10.66
CA SER A 130 7.88 -16.02 -11.92
C SER A 130 7.79 -15.12 -13.14
N ASP A 131 6.86 -14.17 -13.12
CA ASP A 131 6.41 -13.53 -14.35
C ASP A 131 7.15 -12.22 -14.62
N CYS A 132 7.88 -11.70 -13.62
CA CYS A 132 8.69 -10.50 -13.73
C CYS A 132 10.15 -10.76 -13.39
N LEU A 133 10.43 -11.13 -12.13
CA LEU A 133 11.80 -11.22 -11.64
C LEU A 133 12.58 -12.34 -12.32
N GLU A 134 12.00 -13.55 -12.43
CA GLU A 134 12.65 -14.67 -13.10
C GLU A 134 12.76 -14.46 -14.62
N LYS A 135 11.72 -13.92 -15.29
CA LYS A 135 11.82 -13.60 -16.74
C LYS A 135 12.99 -12.66 -17.03
N LYS A 136 13.25 -11.70 -16.14
CA LYS A 136 14.34 -10.73 -16.30
C LYS A 136 15.71 -11.29 -15.91
N MET A 137 15.79 -12.01 -14.79
CA MET A 137 17.06 -12.43 -14.19
C MET A 137 17.52 -13.83 -14.64
N LYS A 138 16.59 -14.71 -15.04
CA LYS A 138 16.83 -16.05 -15.57
C LYS A 138 17.77 -16.88 -14.69
N CYS A 139 17.48 -16.93 -13.39
CA CYS A 139 18.30 -17.62 -12.41
C CYS A 139 18.02 -19.11 -12.28
N GLY A 140 16.97 -19.61 -12.94
CA GLY A 140 16.56 -21.01 -12.92
C GLY A 140 15.78 -21.40 -11.66
N ASP A 141 15.33 -22.64 -11.63
CA ASP A 141 14.42 -23.16 -10.58
C ASP A 141 15.06 -23.18 -9.17
N GLU A 142 16.39 -23.26 -9.10
CA GLU A 142 17.15 -23.18 -7.85
C GLU A 142 17.55 -21.73 -7.49
N GLY A 143 17.36 -20.80 -8.42
CA GLY A 143 17.65 -19.38 -8.24
C GLY A 143 16.74 -18.72 -7.22
N TYR A 144 17.15 -17.56 -6.69
CA TYR A 144 16.38 -16.83 -5.68
C TYR A 144 14.91 -16.59 -6.07
N PRO A 145 14.57 -16.14 -7.31
CA PRO A 145 13.18 -15.83 -7.65
C PRO A 145 12.24 -17.03 -7.48
N ILE A 146 12.62 -18.21 -7.99
CA ILE A 146 11.77 -19.41 -7.98
C ILE A 146 12.03 -20.27 -6.74
N GLY A 147 13.29 -20.67 -6.54
CA GLY A 147 13.70 -21.61 -5.49
C GLY A 147 13.49 -21.08 -4.07
N TYR A 148 13.46 -19.75 -3.89
CA TYR A 148 13.27 -19.11 -2.60
C TYR A 148 12.02 -18.21 -2.55
N GLY A 149 11.99 -17.12 -3.33
CA GLY A 149 10.95 -16.09 -3.29
C GLY A 149 9.55 -16.65 -3.54
N MET A 150 9.34 -17.29 -4.69
CA MET A 150 8.07 -17.93 -5.06
C MET A 150 7.68 -19.03 -4.07
N LYS A 151 8.63 -19.90 -3.71
CA LYS A 151 8.43 -21.01 -2.77
C LYS A 151 7.87 -20.53 -1.43
N TYR A 152 8.52 -19.56 -0.80
CA TYR A 152 8.08 -19.04 0.51
C TYR A 152 6.86 -18.15 0.41
N CYS A 153 6.71 -17.38 -0.67
CA CYS A 153 5.49 -16.64 -0.94
C CYS A 153 4.27 -17.58 -0.92
N LYS A 154 4.31 -18.70 -1.66
CA LYS A 154 3.22 -19.69 -1.69
C LYS A 154 2.97 -20.35 -0.34
N LYS A 155 4.03 -20.65 0.43
CA LYS A 155 3.89 -21.20 1.78
C LYS A 155 3.18 -20.23 2.72
N PHE A 156 3.57 -18.95 2.72
CA PHE A 156 2.93 -17.93 3.53
C PHE A 156 1.49 -17.66 3.09
N THR A 157 1.18 -17.69 1.79
CA THR A 157 -0.20 -17.62 1.31
C THR A 157 -1.06 -18.76 1.87
N LYS A 158 -0.52 -20.00 1.92
CA LYS A 158 -1.21 -21.15 2.53
C LYS A 158 -1.34 -21.06 4.06
N ALA A 159 -0.36 -20.47 4.75
CA ALA A 159 -0.39 -20.30 6.20
C ALA A 159 -1.31 -19.14 6.66
N ARG A 160 -1.54 -18.15 5.79
CA ARG A 160 -2.30 -16.93 6.07
C ARG A 160 -3.66 -17.15 6.76
N PRO A 161 -4.48 -18.17 6.43
CA PRO A 161 -5.74 -18.42 7.14
C PRO A 161 -5.58 -18.73 8.63
N GLN A 162 -4.43 -19.26 9.06
CA GLN A 162 -4.15 -19.65 10.45
C GLN A 162 -3.74 -18.47 11.35
N LEU A 163 -3.48 -17.29 10.75
CA LEU A 163 -3.04 -16.10 11.47
C LEU A 163 -4.21 -15.26 11.98
N SER A 164 -3.95 -14.48 13.02
CA SER A 164 -4.83 -13.41 13.49
C SER A 164 -5.03 -12.34 12.39
N ALA A 165 -5.97 -11.41 12.61
CA ALA A 165 -6.15 -10.27 11.70
C ALA A 165 -4.85 -9.44 11.54
N LYS A 166 -4.08 -9.27 12.63
CA LYS A 166 -2.78 -8.58 12.58
C LYS A 166 -1.75 -9.37 11.78
N GLY A 167 -1.67 -10.69 11.99
CA GLY A 167 -0.77 -11.56 11.23
C GLY A 167 -1.10 -11.61 9.74
N LYS A 168 -2.39 -11.63 9.38
CA LYS A 168 -2.84 -11.55 7.97
C LYS A 168 -2.40 -10.25 7.31
N ALA A 169 -2.54 -9.12 8.00
CA ALA A 169 -2.08 -7.82 7.53
C ALA A 169 -0.54 -7.77 7.41
N TRP A 170 0.17 -8.37 8.37
CA TRP A 170 1.62 -8.48 8.35
C TRP A 170 2.13 -9.27 7.15
N ILE A 171 1.52 -10.43 6.83
CA ILE A 171 1.87 -11.19 5.62
C ILE A 171 1.72 -10.32 4.37
N THR A 172 0.56 -9.64 4.21
CA THR A 172 0.30 -8.81 3.04
C THR A 172 1.35 -7.70 2.89
N LYS A 173 1.63 -6.96 3.97
CA LYS A 173 2.64 -5.88 3.98
C LYS A 173 4.05 -6.40 3.70
N THR A 174 4.42 -7.52 4.30
CA THR A 174 5.74 -8.14 4.14
C THR A 174 5.96 -8.61 2.72
N MET A 175 5.00 -9.34 2.14
CA MET A 175 5.08 -9.82 0.75
C MET A 175 5.28 -8.66 -0.22
N LEU A 176 4.50 -7.59 -0.07
CA LEU A 176 4.61 -6.41 -0.92
C LEU A 176 5.94 -5.69 -0.74
N CYS A 177 6.40 -5.51 0.50
CA CYS A 177 7.69 -4.87 0.78
C CYS A 177 8.84 -5.62 0.09
N LEU A 178 8.87 -6.95 0.24
CA LEU A 178 9.90 -7.80 -0.37
C LEU A 178 9.87 -7.70 -1.91
N GLN A 179 8.69 -7.81 -2.52
CA GLN A 179 8.55 -7.73 -3.98
C GLN A 179 8.93 -6.33 -4.51
N ARG A 180 8.49 -5.27 -3.84
CA ARG A 180 8.77 -3.88 -4.26
C ARG A 180 10.25 -3.54 -4.25
N ASN A 181 11.00 -4.02 -3.26
CA ASN A 181 12.46 -3.83 -3.24
C ASN A 181 13.17 -4.47 -4.44
N LEU A 182 12.54 -5.46 -5.09
CA LEU A 182 13.11 -6.19 -6.23
C LEU A 182 12.65 -5.65 -7.58
N ILE A 183 11.77 -4.62 -7.62
CA ILE A 183 11.31 -3.97 -8.86
C ILE A 183 12.48 -3.49 -9.72
N PRO A 184 13.55 -2.85 -9.19
CA PRO A 184 14.65 -2.40 -10.03
C PRO A 184 15.34 -3.54 -10.79
N PHE A 185 15.46 -4.73 -10.19
CA PHE A 185 15.97 -5.91 -10.87
C PHE A 185 14.98 -6.46 -11.88
N ALA A 186 13.69 -6.54 -11.54
CA ALA A 186 12.65 -7.07 -12.42
C ALA A 186 12.40 -6.19 -13.66
N THR A 187 12.62 -4.88 -13.56
CA THR A 187 12.45 -3.91 -14.65
C THR A 187 13.75 -3.64 -15.42
N GLY A 188 14.89 -4.13 -14.92
CA GLY A 188 16.20 -3.88 -15.52
C GLY A 188 16.79 -2.51 -15.23
N GLN A 189 16.19 -1.72 -14.34
CA GLN A 189 16.82 -0.51 -13.79
C GLN A 189 18.11 -0.83 -13.03
N GLN A 190 18.17 -2.02 -12.42
CA GLN A 190 19.34 -2.56 -11.75
C GLN A 190 19.70 -3.92 -12.35
N GLY A 191 20.93 -4.04 -12.85
CA GLY A 191 21.49 -5.31 -13.32
C GLY A 191 22.25 -6.06 -12.23
N GLY A 192 22.65 -7.30 -12.52
CA GLY A 192 23.50 -8.09 -11.63
C GLY A 192 23.50 -9.57 -11.95
N THR A 193 24.32 -10.33 -11.22
CA THR A 193 24.29 -11.80 -11.25
C THR A 193 23.19 -12.33 -10.33
N CYS A 194 22.80 -13.58 -10.51
CA CYS A 194 21.86 -14.27 -9.61
C CYS A 194 22.34 -14.33 -8.16
N ALA A 195 23.66 -14.42 -7.95
CA ALA A 195 24.26 -14.31 -6.61
C ALA A 195 24.02 -12.92 -6.00
N ARG A 196 24.31 -11.85 -6.75
CA ARG A 196 24.07 -10.48 -6.28
C ARG A 196 22.59 -10.20 -6.00
N LEU A 197 21.69 -10.69 -6.85
CA LEU A 197 20.24 -10.60 -6.62
C LEU A 197 19.86 -11.29 -5.31
N LYS A 198 20.35 -12.52 -5.10
CA LYS A 198 20.09 -13.32 -3.91
C LYS A 198 20.54 -12.55 -2.65
N ASP A 199 21.78 -12.07 -2.64
CA ASP A 199 22.34 -11.32 -1.50
C ASP A 199 21.56 -10.04 -1.21
N PHE A 200 21.24 -9.27 -2.25
CA PHE A 200 20.42 -8.07 -2.12
C PHE A 200 19.04 -8.40 -1.54
N ALA A 201 18.37 -9.42 -2.09
CA ALA A 201 17.03 -9.78 -1.66
C ALA A 201 17.01 -10.19 -0.19
N PHE A 202 17.94 -11.04 0.23
CA PHE A 202 18.12 -11.43 1.62
C PHE A 202 18.37 -10.24 2.56
N GLY A 203 19.18 -9.27 2.13
CA GLY A 203 19.42 -8.03 2.87
C GLY A 203 18.15 -7.20 3.16
N THR A 204 17.10 -7.33 2.35
CA THR A 204 15.84 -6.59 2.56
C THR A 204 14.89 -7.24 3.58
N HIS A 205 15.09 -8.52 3.91
CA HIS A 205 14.13 -9.28 4.73
C HIS A 205 13.94 -8.69 6.14
N PRO A 206 15.02 -8.42 6.91
CA PRO A 206 14.87 -7.88 8.26
C PRO A 206 14.07 -6.57 8.29
N GLY A 207 14.42 -5.63 7.40
CA GLY A 207 13.73 -4.35 7.29
C GLY A 207 12.25 -4.52 6.94
N CYS A 208 11.92 -5.40 5.99
CA CYS A 208 10.53 -5.67 5.63
C CYS A 208 9.73 -6.34 6.74
N TYR A 209 10.32 -7.26 7.52
CA TYR A 209 9.64 -7.92 8.64
C TYR A 209 9.31 -6.94 9.76
N VAL A 210 10.28 -6.10 10.14
CA VAL A 210 10.12 -5.13 11.22
C VAL A 210 9.16 -4.01 10.82
N SER A 211 9.36 -3.40 9.65
CA SER A 211 8.47 -2.32 9.16
C SER A 211 7.03 -2.78 8.92
N SER A 212 6.82 -4.07 8.60
CA SER A 212 5.48 -4.64 8.47
C SER A 212 4.82 -4.95 9.81
N GLY A 213 5.57 -4.92 10.93
CA GLY A 213 5.05 -5.03 12.29
C GLY A 213 5.25 -6.39 12.97
N VAL A 214 6.21 -7.22 12.55
CA VAL A 214 6.43 -8.58 13.13
C VAL A 214 6.55 -8.55 14.65
N CYS A 215 7.20 -7.51 15.17
CA CYS A 215 7.52 -7.35 16.58
C CYS A 215 6.30 -7.15 17.50
N THR A 216 5.16 -6.79 16.92
CA THR A 216 3.92 -6.50 17.66
C THR A 216 2.84 -7.57 17.48
N LEU A 217 3.19 -8.67 16.79
CA LEU A 217 2.28 -9.80 16.60
C LEU A 217 2.14 -10.61 17.88
N PRO A 218 0.98 -11.27 18.10
CA PRO A 218 0.83 -12.19 19.21
C PRO A 218 1.71 -13.45 19.03
N PRO A 219 2.10 -14.14 20.12
CA PRO A 219 2.91 -15.34 20.04
C PRO A 219 2.35 -16.46 19.15
N SER A 220 1.02 -16.60 19.05
CA SER A 220 0.39 -17.57 18.14
C SER A 220 0.72 -17.32 16.68
N ASP A 221 0.82 -16.05 16.27
CA ASP A 221 1.21 -15.69 14.91
C ASP A 221 2.69 -15.97 14.67
N TRP A 222 3.55 -15.71 15.66
CA TRP A 222 4.97 -16.06 15.58
C TRP A 222 5.20 -17.57 15.39
N GLU A 223 4.42 -18.42 16.06
CA GLU A 223 4.49 -19.88 15.88
C GLU A 223 4.16 -20.31 14.46
N VAL A 224 3.10 -19.75 13.86
CA VAL A 224 2.74 -20.01 12.47
C VAL A 224 3.83 -19.51 11.52
N ILE A 225 4.36 -18.30 11.76
CA ILE A 225 5.43 -17.71 10.92
C ILE A 225 6.67 -18.60 10.94
N ILE A 226 7.15 -18.98 12.12
CA ILE A 226 8.34 -19.81 12.29
C ILE A 226 8.15 -21.22 11.75
N SER A 227 6.97 -21.83 11.90
CA SER A 227 6.72 -23.18 11.36
C SER A 227 6.57 -23.19 9.83
N THR A 228 6.19 -22.06 9.23
CA THR A 228 6.08 -21.90 7.77
C THR A 228 7.46 -21.90 7.09
N VAL A 229 8.47 -21.39 7.78
CA VAL A 229 9.86 -21.31 7.33
C VAL A 229 10.66 -22.48 7.89
N SER A 230 11.51 -23.12 7.08
CA SER A 230 12.42 -24.11 7.66
C SER A 230 13.48 -23.36 8.47
N ILE A 231 13.74 -23.75 9.72
CA ILE A 231 14.74 -23.08 10.59
C ILE A 231 16.13 -23.02 9.92
N LYS A 232 16.50 -24.02 9.10
CA LYS A 232 17.77 -24.01 8.33
C LYS A 232 17.83 -22.91 7.26
N GLU A 233 16.69 -22.51 6.72
CA GLU A 233 16.54 -21.55 5.62
C GLU A 233 16.25 -20.13 6.12
N LEU A 234 15.79 -20.02 7.38
CA LEU A 234 15.48 -18.76 8.05
C LEU A 234 16.71 -17.84 8.21
N PHE A 235 17.92 -18.39 8.06
CA PHE A 235 19.15 -17.78 8.57
C PHE A 235 20.27 -17.57 7.55
N GLY A 236 19.93 -17.39 6.27
CA GLY A 236 20.86 -16.73 5.33
C GLY A 236 21.20 -15.28 5.72
N SER A 237 20.49 -14.70 6.70
CA SER A 237 20.64 -13.31 7.16
C SER A 237 20.42 -13.13 8.67
N LEU A 238 20.80 -14.12 9.49
CA LEU A 238 20.59 -14.10 10.95
C LEU A 238 21.20 -12.86 11.61
N GLU A 239 22.42 -12.48 11.22
CA GLU A 239 23.09 -11.30 11.77
C GLU A 239 22.33 -10.01 11.46
N ALA A 240 21.84 -9.86 10.22
CA ALA A 240 21.06 -8.69 9.83
C ALA A 240 19.69 -8.65 10.55
N LEU A 241 19.07 -9.82 10.75
CA LEU A 241 17.85 -9.93 11.56
C LEU A 241 18.13 -9.53 13.01
N LYS A 242 19.19 -10.05 13.61
CA LYS A 242 19.60 -9.73 14.98
C LYS A 242 19.86 -8.24 15.15
N ALA A 243 20.69 -7.63 14.29
CA ALA A 243 20.99 -6.19 14.34
C ALA A 243 19.73 -5.33 14.19
N THR A 244 18.77 -5.74 13.35
CA THR A 244 17.50 -5.02 13.17
C THR A 244 16.59 -5.18 14.40
N LEU A 245 16.56 -6.36 15.02
CA LEU A 245 15.75 -6.61 16.22
C LEU A 245 16.34 -5.93 17.47
N GLU A 246 17.66 -5.86 17.59
CA GLU A 246 18.36 -5.19 18.70
C GLU A 246 18.16 -3.67 18.70
N THR A 247 18.02 -3.07 17.51
CA THR A 247 17.75 -1.63 17.34
C THR A 247 16.24 -1.32 17.36
N GLY A 248 15.38 -2.32 17.19
CA GLY A 248 13.93 -2.18 17.22
C GLY A 248 13.38 -2.12 18.64
N VAL A 249 13.01 -0.92 19.11
CA VAL A 249 12.45 -0.68 20.46
C VAL A 249 11.28 -1.62 20.81
N ASN A 250 10.48 -2.03 19.83
CA ASN A 250 9.31 -2.90 20.02
C ASN A 250 9.60 -4.40 19.80
N CYS A 251 10.83 -4.79 19.53
CA CYS A 251 11.19 -6.15 19.11
C CYS A 251 11.76 -7.03 20.22
N VAL A 252 11.90 -6.50 21.44
CA VAL A 252 12.44 -7.22 22.60
C VAL A 252 11.64 -8.48 22.91
N ASP A 253 10.31 -8.40 22.93
CA ASP A 253 9.43 -9.54 23.24
C ASP A 253 9.57 -10.65 22.20
N PHE A 254 9.57 -10.28 20.92
CA PHE A 254 9.78 -11.23 19.83
C PHE A 254 11.15 -11.91 19.93
N TYR A 255 12.21 -11.12 20.18
CA TYR A 255 13.57 -11.63 20.34
C TYR A 255 13.70 -12.59 21.54
N GLN A 256 13.14 -12.24 22.69
CA GLN A 256 13.10 -13.12 23.87
C GLN A 256 12.30 -14.40 23.60
N TRP A 257 11.19 -14.29 22.87
CA TRP A 257 10.39 -15.44 22.47
C TRP A 257 11.18 -16.40 21.56
N LEU A 258 11.94 -15.88 20.59
CA LEU A 258 12.82 -16.69 19.72
C LEU A 258 13.89 -17.45 20.53
N ILE A 259 14.46 -16.81 21.55
CA ILE A 259 15.41 -17.46 22.48
C ILE A 259 14.73 -18.59 23.25
N LYS A 260 13.55 -18.34 23.84
CA LYS A 260 12.81 -19.35 24.62
C LYS A 260 12.44 -20.58 23.80
N LYS A 261 12.15 -20.40 22.51
CA LYS A 261 11.87 -21.50 21.57
C LYS A 261 13.13 -22.19 21.03
N GLY A 262 14.32 -21.76 21.44
CA GLY A 262 15.60 -22.31 20.98
C GLY A 262 15.91 -22.01 19.51
N ILE A 263 15.22 -21.04 18.90
CA ILE A 263 15.35 -20.68 17.49
C ILE A 263 16.61 -19.84 17.27
N ILE A 264 16.85 -18.88 18.18
CA ILE A 264 18.11 -18.15 18.28
C ILE A 264 18.86 -18.74 19.47
N LYS A 265 20.04 -19.30 19.20
CA LYS A 265 20.94 -19.69 20.28
C LYS A 265 21.55 -18.42 20.88
N ILE A 266 21.65 -18.36 22.20
CA ILE A 266 22.45 -17.36 22.90
C ILE A 266 23.93 -17.71 22.67
N VAL A 267 24.44 -17.55 21.45
CA VAL A 267 25.88 -17.74 21.20
C VAL A 267 26.59 -16.41 21.45
N ASP A 268 25.98 -15.29 21.04
CA ASP A 268 26.74 -14.03 20.98
C ASP A 268 26.78 -13.25 22.29
N LYS A 269 25.71 -13.26 23.09
CA LYS A 269 25.76 -12.57 24.40
C LYS A 269 26.73 -13.23 25.38
N VAL A 270 26.86 -14.57 25.31
CA VAL A 270 27.79 -15.30 26.18
C VAL A 270 29.20 -15.20 25.64
N GLU A 271 29.41 -15.26 24.32
CA GLU A 271 30.74 -15.12 23.74
C GLU A 271 31.28 -13.69 23.84
N ASP A 272 30.47 -12.66 23.64
CA ASP A 272 30.89 -11.25 23.81
C ASP A 272 31.05 -10.87 25.28
N ALA A 273 30.19 -11.38 26.18
CA ALA A 273 30.40 -11.21 27.61
C ALA A 273 31.65 -11.97 28.08
N ALA A 274 31.88 -13.19 27.60
CA ALA A 274 33.06 -13.98 27.92
C ALA A 274 34.34 -13.36 27.35
N LYS A 275 34.31 -12.82 26.12
CA LYS A 275 35.44 -12.07 25.51
C LYS A 275 35.72 -10.78 26.26
N ASN A 276 34.69 -10.04 26.67
CA ASN A 276 34.85 -8.82 27.47
C ASN A 276 35.35 -9.10 28.90
N ILE A 277 34.90 -10.20 29.51
CA ILE A 277 35.38 -10.66 30.82
C ILE A 277 36.83 -11.15 30.69
N TRP A 278 37.15 -11.95 29.67
CA TRP A 278 38.50 -12.43 29.39
C TRP A 278 39.47 -11.27 29.13
N LYS A 279 39.05 -10.27 28.33
CA LYS A 279 39.83 -9.05 28.11
C LYS A 279 40.07 -8.28 29.40
N LYS A 280 39.04 -8.10 30.24
CA LYS A 280 39.20 -7.46 31.56
C LYS A 280 40.13 -8.22 32.50
N VAL A 281 40.16 -9.55 32.42
CA VAL A 281 41.05 -10.39 33.22
C VAL A 281 42.48 -10.38 32.66
N SER A 282 42.66 -10.41 31.34
CA SER A 282 43.98 -10.34 30.70
C SER A 282 44.61 -8.95 30.78
N ASP A 283 43.83 -7.88 30.88
CA ASP A 283 44.33 -6.52 31.08
C ASP A 283 44.71 -6.26 32.56
N TRP A 284 44.45 -7.21 33.47
CA TRP A 284 44.77 -7.14 34.90
C TRP A 284 45.98 -8.00 35.31
N PHE A 285 46.48 -8.84 34.40
CA PHE A 285 47.72 -9.63 34.50
C PHE A 285 48.76 -9.12 33.51
#